data_AF-A0A951CDI7-F1
#
_entry.id   AF-A0A951CDI7-F1
#
_cell.length_a   1.000
_cell.length_b   1.000
_cell.length_c   1.000
_cell.angle_alpha   90.00
_cell.angle_beta   90.00
_cell.angle_gamma   90.00
#
_symmetry.space_group_name_H-M   'P 1'
#
loop_
_entity.id
_entity.type
_entity.pdbx_description
1 polymer ?
#
loop_
_entity_poly.entity_id
_entity_poly.type
_entity_poly.pdbx_seq_one_letter_code
_entity_poly.pdbx_strand_id
1 'polypeptide(L)'
;MPVYPGARRVTRFQVPLPEGVQIDPNFFYVRVSPDGSKLAFTTAGEKGGIWIRDLESLGSRLLPDTAGAIAPFWSPDSKSLAFGAGNKLMRVDVFGGPPQILSESMFRVGSGFWTQDGEIVFGPYGPGTL
;
A
#
# COMPACT_ATOMS: atom_id res chain seq x y z
N MET A 1 23.48 -32.77 20.33
CA MET A 1 22.30 -33.14 19.51
C MET A 1 21.88 -31.91 18.72
N PRO A 2 21.70 -31.97 17.39
CA PRO A 2 21.25 -30.81 16.63
C PRO A 2 19.74 -30.63 16.74
N VAL A 3 19.30 -29.41 17.02
CA VAL A 3 17.89 -29.03 17.08
C VAL A 3 17.46 -28.66 15.66
N TYR A 4 16.54 -29.41 15.07
CA TYR A 4 15.92 -29.02 13.80
C TYR A 4 14.95 -27.86 14.05
N PRO A 5 14.96 -26.80 13.22
CA PRO A 5 13.95 -25.76 13.30
C PRO A 5 12.57 -26.40 13.10
N GLY A 6 11.65 -26.17 14.05
CA GLY A 6 10.28 -26.69 13.99
C GLY A 6 9.62 -26.34 12.67
N ALA A 7 8.88 -27.29 12.10
CA ALA A 7 8.22 -27.14 10.80
C ALA A 7 7.45 -25.80 10.73
N ARG A 8 7.88 -24.94 9.80
CA ARG A 8 7.24 -23.65 9.55
C ARG A 8 5.78 -23.90 9.18
N ARG A 9 4.84 -23.52 10.04
CA ARG A 9 3.40 -23.60 9.71
C ARG A 9 3.13 -22.65 8.55
N VAL A 10 2.70 -23.20 7.43
CA VAL A 10 2.21 -22.44 6.28
C VAL A 10 0.75 -22.11 6.56
N THR A 11 0.43 -20.81 6.64
CA THR A 11 -0.95 -20.34 6.70
C THR A 11 -1.36 -19.89 5.30
N ARG A 12 -2.51 -20.37 4.82
CA ARG A 12 -3.12 -19.94 3.57
C ARG A 12 -4.44 -19.26 3.88
N PHE A 13 -4.63 -18.06 3.35
CA PHE A 13 -5.90 -17.34 3.41
C PHE A 13 -6.18 -16.71 2.04
N GLN A 14 -7.45 -16.40 1.81
CA GLN A 14 -7.91 -15.70 0.61
C GLN A 14 -8.57 -14.39 1.04
N VAL A 15 -8.29 -13.32 0.31
CA VAL A 15 -8.94 -12.03 0.50
C VAL A 15 -9.79 -11.78 -0.74
N PRO A 16 -11.11 -12.04 -0.69
CA PRO A 16 -11.98 -11.71 -1.81
C PRO A 16 -12.01 -10.19 -1.97
N LEU A 17 -12.16 -9.76 -3.22
CA LEU A 17 -12.35 -8.34 -3.50
C LEU A 17 -13.73 -7.89 -2.99
N PRO A 18 -13.84 -6.66 -2.48
CA PRO A 18 -15.14 -6.09 -2.15
C PRO A 18 -16.05 -6.04 -3.38
N GLU A 19 -17.36 -6.09 -3.16
CA GLU A 19 -18.34 -6.10 -4.25
C GLU A 19 -18.21 -4.86 -5.15
N GLY A 20 -18.24 -5.08 -6.47
CA GLY A 20 -18.14 -4.02 -7.47
C GLY A 20 -16.77 -3.34 -7.57
N VAL A 21 -15.75 -3.85 -6.88
CA VAL A 21 -14.37 -3.37 -7.04
C VAL A 21 -13.81 -3.85 -8.37
N GLN A 22 -13.21 -2.93 -9.11
CA GLN A 22 -12.46 -3.21 -10.33
C GLN A 22 -10.96 -3.16 -10.05
N ILE A 23 -10.19 -3.94 -10.81
CA ILE A 23 -8.73 -3.94 -10.76
C ILE A 23 -8.20 -3.60 -12.14
N ASP A 24 -7.18 -2.75 -12.20
CA ASP A 24 -6.29 -2.65 -13.35
C ASP A 24 -5.07 -3.56 -13.11
N PRO A 25 -4.90 -4.66 -13.86
CA PRO A 25 -3.78 -5.58 -13.67
C PRO A 25 -2.39 -4.94 -13.76
N ASN A 26 -2.25 -3.83 -14.48
CA ASN A 26 -0.97 -3.12 -14.61
C ASN A 26 -0.65 -2.24 -13.39
N PHE A 27 -1.67 -1.89 -12.60
CA PHE A 27 -1.57 -1.00 -11.44
C PHE A 27 -2.16 -1.62 -10.18
N PHE A 28 -2.18 -2.95 -10.11
CA PHE A 28 -2.62 -3.69 -8.94
C PHE A 28 -1.46 -3.96 -7.98
N TYR A 29 -1.38 -3.16 -6.93
CA TYR A 29 -0.37 -3.30 -5.88
C TYR A 29 -1.02 -3.86 -4.62
N VAL A 30 -0.34 -4.80 -3.97
CA VAL A 30 -0.72 -5.32 -2.65
C VAL A 30 0.47 -5.16 -1.70
N ARG A 31 0.20 -4.73 -0.46
CA ARG A 31 1.21 -4.54 0.59
C ARG A 31 0.67 -5.00 1.94
N VAL A 32 1.48 -5.76 2.67
CA VAL A 32 1.23 -6.11 4.07
C VAL A 32 1.84 -5.02 4.96
N SER A 33 1.15 -4.60 6.01
CA SER A 33 1.71 -3.68 7.01
C SER A 33 2.88 -4.33 7.76
N PRO A 34 3.86 -3.54 8.26
CA PRO A 34 5.00 -4.07 9.00
C PRO A 34 4.61 -4.94 10.22
N ASP A 35 3.54 -4.59 10.92
CA ASP A 35 2.99 -5.36 12.04
C ASP A 35 2.24 -6.63 11.60
N GLY A 36 2.06 -6.84 10.30
CA GLY A 36 1.34 -7.99 9.74
C GLY A 36 -0.17 -7.96 9.93
N SER A 37 -0.76 -6.88 10.44
CA SER A 37 -2.18 -6.83 10.80
C SER A 37 -3.09 -6.34 9.66
N LYS A 38 -2.56 -5.71 8.62
CA LYS A 38 -3.35 -5.09 7.54
C LYS A 38 -2.79 -5.38 6.16
N LEU A 39 -3.69 -5.43 5.18
CA LEU A 39 -3.39 -5.41 3.77
C LEU A 39 -3.88 -4.11 3.16
N ALA A 40 -3.01 -3.45 2.41
CA ALA A 40 -3.36 -2.37 1.52
C ALA A 40 -3.34 -2.88 0.07
N PHE A 41 -4.35 -2.53 -0.72
CA PHE A 41 -4.35 -2.84 -2.15
C PHE A 41 -4.98 -1.73 -2.99
N THR A 42 -4.49 -1.54 -4.21
CA THR A 42 -5.01 -0.53 -5.14
C THR A 42 -6.13 -1.10 -6.02
N THR A 43 -7.09 -0.26 -6.37
CA THR A 43 -8.24 -0.60 -7.21
C THR A 43 -8.49 0.48 -8.26
N ALA A 44 -9.32 0.17 -9.24
CA ALA A 44 -9.69 1.06 -10.34
C ALA A 44 -11.22 1.32 -10.38
N GLY A 45 -11.65 2.16 -11.32
CA GLY A 45 -13.05 2.48 -11.55
C GLY A 45 -13.65 3.42 -10.50
N GLU A 46 -14.97 3.38 -10.32
CA GLU A 46 -15.69 4.22 -9.36
C GLU A 46 -15.26 3.99 -7.91
N LYS A 47 -14.81 2.77 -7.60
CA LYS A 47 -14.26 2.37 -6.30
C LYS A 47 -12.72 2.36 -6.32
N GLY A 48 -12.13 3.20 -7.17
CA GLY A 48 -10.69 3.30 -7.36
C GLY A 48 -9.99 4.01 -6.21
N GLY A 49 -8.82 3.49 -5.83
CA GLY A 49 -8.00 4.04 -4.77
C GLY A 49 -7.35 2.97 -3.91
N ILE A 50 -6.99 3.31 -2.68
CA ILE A 50 -6.36 2.39 -1.73
C ILE A 50 -7.42 1.81 -0.81
N TRP A 51 -7.56 0.49 -0.82
CA TRP A 51 -8.37 -0.25 0.12
C TRP A 51 -7.53 -0.83 1.25
N ILE A 52 -8.07 -0.78 2.47
CA ILE A 52 -7.50 -1.43 3.65
C ILE A 52 -8.37 -2.60 4.05
N ARG A 53 -7.75 -3.77 4.18
CA ARG A 53 -8.31 -5.00 4.74
C ARG A 53 -7.57 -5.33 6.03
N ASP A 54 -8.29 -5.29 7.15
CA ASP A 54 -7.75 -5.74 8.43
C ASP A 54 -7.74 -7.27 8.50
N LEU A 55 -6.63 -7.91 8.85
CA LEU A 55 -6.53 -9.37 8.81
C LEU A 55 -7.19 -10.08 10.00
N GLU A 56 -7.52 -9.36 11.07
CA GLU A 56 -8.23 -9.91 12.24
C GLU A 56 -9.75 -9.85 12.07
N SER A 57 -10.26 -8.88 11.29
CA SER A 57 -11.68 -8.80 10.91
C SER A 57 -11.91 -9.29 9.49
N LEU A 58 -13.17 -9.29 8.98
CA LEU A 58 -13.50 -9.59 7.57
C LEU A 58 -13.75 -8.35 6.68
N GLY A 59 -13.74 -7.14 7.26
CA GLY A 59 -14.04 -5.91 6.54
C GLY A 59 -12.91 -5.39 5.67
N SER A 60 -13.25 -4.84 4.51
CA SER A 60 -12.39 -3.95 3.72
C SER A 60 -13.04 -2.58 3.61
N ARG A 61 -12.25 -1.52 3.57
CA ARG A 61 -12.75 -0.16 3.31
C ARG A 61 -11.83 0.62 2.38
N LEU A 62 -12.42 1.47 1.57
CA LEU A 62 -11.72 2.44 0.75
C LEU A 62 -11.19 3.58 1.63
N LEU A 63 -9.95 4.00 1.43
CA LEU A 63 -9.44 5.25 1.96
C LEU A 63 -9.93 6.40 1.07
N PRO A 64 -10.66 7.39 1.63
CA PRO A 64 -11.16 8.52 0.87
C PRO A 64 -10.03 9.28 0.15
N ASP A 65 -10.37 9.88 -0.99
CA ASP A 65 -9.48 10.78 -1.75
C ASP A 65 -8.14 10.15 -2.19
N THR A 66 -8.10 8.82 -2.31
CA THR A 66 -6.92 8.08 -2.80
C THR A 66 -7.05 7.60 -4.25
N ALA A 67 -8.02 8.11 -5.00
CA ALA A 67 -8.20 7.75 -6.41
C ALA A 67 -6.94 8.07 -7.23
N GLY A 68 -6.53 7.14 -8.10
CA GLY A 68 -5.30 7.27 -8.91
C GLY A 68 -3.99 7.03 -8.14
N ALA A 69 -4.07 6.58 -6.89
CA ALA A 69 -2.90 6.15 -6.12
C ALA A 69 -2.19 4.96 -6.79
N ILE A 70 -0.86 5.03 -6.85
CA ILE A 70 -0.02 3.96 -7.36
C ILE A 70 1.09 3.60 -6.37
N ALA A 71 1.53 2.35 -6.44
CA ALA A 71 2.67 1.79 -5.70
C ALA A 71 2.73 2.22 -4.22
N PRO A 72 1.67 2.00 -3.42
CA PRO A 72 1.69 2.36 -2.01
C PRO A 72 2.76 1.59 -1.24
N PHE A 73 3.23 2.16 -0.13
CA PHE A 73 4.12 1.53 0.83
C PHE A 73 3.85 2.05 2.25
N TRP A 74 3.99 1.15 3.22
CA TRP A 74 3.66 1.42 4.62
C TRP A 74 4.72 2.24 5.33
N SER A 75 4.28 3.08 6.25
CA SER A 75 5.12 3.60 7.33
C SER A 75 5.58 2.46 8.24
N PRO A 76 6.76 2.57 8.88
CA PRO A 76 7.28 1.54 9.77
C PRO A 76 6.35 1.24 10.96
N ASP A 77 5.59 2.22 11.42
CA ASP A 77 4.64 2.10 12.53
C ASP A 77 3.28 1.49 12.13
N SER A 78 3.09 1.09 10.87
CA SER A 78 1.84 0.52 10.33
C SER A 78 0.62 1.45 10.39
N LYS A 79 0.81 2.76 10.60
CA LYS A 79 -0.30 3.72 10.74
C LYS A 79 -0.58 4.55 9.49
N SER A 80 0.34 4.58 8.55
CA SER A 80 0.24 5.41 7.35
C SER A 80 0.66 4.65 6.10
N LEU A 81 0.18 5.13 4.96
CA LEU A 81 0.69 4.76 3.65
C LEU A 81 1.23 6.00 2.97
N ALA A 82 2.40 5.87 2.32
CA ALA A 82 2.82 6.78 1.29
C ALA A 82 2.54 6.17 -0.09
N PHE A 83 2.22 7.01 -1.07
CA PHE A 83 1.85 6.57 -2.42
C PHE A 83 2.10 7.66 -3.47
N GLY A 84 2.27 7.24 -4.72
CA GLY A 84 2.35 8.16 -5.85
C GLY A 84 0.95 8.56 -6.35
N ALA A 85 0.74 9.84 -6.64
CA ALA A 85 -0.45 10.34 -7.33
C ALA A 85 -0.04 11.43 -8.33
N GLY A 86 0.05 11.07 -9.60
CA GLY A 86 0.64 11.96 -10.61
C GLY A 86 2.10 12.26 -10.28
N ASN A 87 2.48 13.53 -10.18
CA ASN A 87 3.81 13.99 -9.81
C ASN A 87 4.01 14.22 -8.30
N LYS A 88 3.06 13.77 -7.47
CA LYS A 88 3.09 13.99 -6.03
C LYS A 88 3.35 12.70 -5.27
N LEU A 89 4.20 12.80 -4.26
CA LEU A 89 4.26 11.83 -3.19
C LEU A 89 3.24 12.26 -2.14
N MET A 90 2.28 11.40 -1.87
CA MET A 90 1.22 11.62 -0.91
C MET A 90 1.40 10.70 0.30
N ARG A 91 0.85 11.10 1.45
CA ARG A 91 0.66 10.27 2.64
C ARG A 91 -0.80 10.24 3.02
N VAL A 92 -1.30 9.11 3.49
CA VAL A 92 -2.60 9.01 4.15
C VAL A 92 -2.49 8.18 5.43
N ASP A 93 -3.10 8.67 6.50
CA ASP A 93 -3.21 7.90 7.74
C ASP A 93 -4.34 6.89 7.60
N VAL A 94 -4.08 5.62 7.88
CA VAL A 94 -5.06 4.57 7.60
C VAL A 94 -6.25 4.67 8.53
N PHE A 95 -6.10 5.22 9.73
CA PHE A 95 -7.18 5.37 10.71
C PHE A 95 -8.13 6.54 10.42
N GLY A 96 -7.78 7.42 9.46
CA GLY A 96 -8.63 8.53 9.04
C GLY A 96 -7.82 9.79 8.73
N GLY A 97 -8.53 10.83 8.27
CA GLY A 97 -7.95 12.08 7.81
C GLY A 97 -7.71 12.10 6.29
N PRO A 98 -7.65 13.30 5.69
CA PRO A 98 -7.41 13.43 4.26
C PRO A 98 -5.94 13.12 3.92
N PRO A 99 -5.66 12.62 2.70
CA PRO A 99 -4.30 12.52 2.20
C PRO A 99 -3.57 13.87 2.19
N GLN A 100 -2.28 13.85 2.51
CA GLN A 100 -1.39 15.01 2.55
C GLN A 100 -0.32 14.90 1.48
N ILE A 101 0.05 16.02 0.86
CA ILE A 101 1.21 16.08 -0.03
C ILE A 101 2.47 16.10 0.83
N LEU A 102 3.38 15.15 0.62
CA LEU A 102 4.71 15.16 1.24
C LEU A 102 5.74 15.83 0.35
N SER A 103 5.65 15.63 -0.97
CA SER A 103 6.60 16.16 -1.94
C SER A 103 5.98 16.24 -3.32
N GLU A 104 6.50 17.14 -4.15
CA GLU A 104 6.22 17.21 -5.58
C GLU A 104 7.51 16.97 -6.37
N SER A 105 7.39 16.25 -7.49
CA SER A 105 8.49 15.91 -8.38
C SER A 105 8.26 16.48 -9.78
N MET A 106 9.34 16.59 -10.55
CA MET A 106 9.27 16.93 -11.97
C MET A 106 8.58 15.82 -12.78
N PHE A 107 8.74 14.56 -12.36
CA PHE A 107 8.17 13.40 -13.03
C PHE A 107 7.05 12.78 -12.20
N ARG A 108 6.28 11.88 -12.81
CA ARG A 108 5.31 11.08 -12.05
C ARG A 108 6.03 10.29 -10.97
N VAL A 109 5.51 10.27 -9.75
CA VAL A 109 6.07 9.47 -8.65
C VAL A 109 5.70 8.01 -8.89
N GLY A 110 6.70 7.13 -8.86
CA GLY A 110 6.56 5.68 -8.99
C GLY A 110 6.59 4.99 -7.63
N SER A 111 7.49 4.03 -7.48
CA SER A 111 7.66 3.26 -6.24
C SER A 111 8.61 3.95 -5.26
N GLY A 112 8.52 3.55 -4.00
CA GLY A 112 9.42 3.95 -2.93
C GLY A 112 9.33 3.01 -1.73
N PHE A 113 10.03 3.37 -0.66
CA PHE A 113 9.92 2.71 0.64
C PHE A 113 10.16 3.71 1.77
N TRP A 114 9.62 3.37 2.94
CA TRP A 114 9.78 4.15 4.17
C TRP A 114 10.78 3.42 5.07
N THR A 115 11.82 4.13 5.50
CA THR A 115 12.81 3.62 6.46
C THR A 115 12.23 3.59 7.88
N GLN A 116 12.86 2.84 8.77
CA GLN A 116 12.51 2.79 10.19
C GLN A 116 12.72 4.14 10.89
N ASP A 117 13.65 4.96 10.41
CA ASP A 117 13.98 6.27 10.96
C ASP A 117 13.02 7.38 10.47
N GLY A 118 12.03 7.02 9.64
CA GLY A 118 11.00 7.95 9.17
C GLY A 118 11.33 8.65 7.86
N GLU A 119 12.46 8.35 7.22
CA GLU A 119 12.81 8.87 5.90
C GLU A 119 12.10 8.09 4.77
N ILE A 120 11.76 8.78 3.68
CA ILE A 120 11.16 8.18 2.49
C ILE A 120 12.11 8.31 1.31
N VAL A 121 12.40 7.17 0.67
CA VAL A 121 13.13 7.11 -0.60
C VAL A 121 12.13 6.75 -1.69
N PHE A 122 12.03 7.55 -2.74
CA PHE A 122 11.10 7.33 -3.86
C PHE A 122 11.72 7.73 -5.19
N GLY A 123 11.22 7.14 -6.28
CA GLY A 123 11.72 7.37 -7.63
C GLY A 123 10.62 7.67 -8.65
N PRO A 124 10.98 8.05 -9.88
CA PRO A 124 10.02 8.32 -10.93
C PRO A 124 9.31 7.06 -11.42
N TYR A 125 8.08 7.23 -11.90
CA TYR A 125 7.33 6.23 -12.65
C TYR A 125 7.81 6.21 -14.10
N GLY A 126 8.34 5.08 -14.56
CA GLY A 126 8.82 4.89 -15.92
C GLY A 126 9.79 3.70 -16.02
N PRO A 127 10.29 3.36 -17.21
CA PRO A 127 11.38 2.40 -17.35
C PRO A 127 12.56 2.95 -16.55
N GLY A 128 12.87 2.32 -15.42
CA GLY A 128 13.94 2.75 -14.55
C GLY A 128 15.26 2.70 -15.33
N THR A 129 15.97 3.82 -15.40
CA THR A 129 17.40 3.79 -15.75
C THR A 129 18.15 3.45 -14.46
N LEU A 130 18.46 2.18 -14.29
CA LEU A 130 19.66 1.78 -13.54
C LEU A 130 20.77 1.51 -14.55
#